data_AF-A0A7Y2J221-F1
#
_entry.id   AF-A0A7Y2J221-F1
#
_cell.length_a   1.000
_cell.length_b   1.000
_cell.length_c   1.000
_cell.angle_alpha   90.00
_cell.angle_beta   90.00
_cell.angle_gamma   90.00
#
_symmetry.space_group_name_H-M   'P 1'
#
loop_
_entity.id
_entity.type
_entity.pdbx_description
1 polymer ?
#
loop_
_entity_poly.entity_id
_entity_poly.type
_entity_poly.pdbx_seq_one_letter_code
_entity_poly.pdbx_strand_id
1 'polypeptide(L)'
;MMSSLFKLTLILILLISPGCDSTKSTVQETEDTKKTEQVADNKLIEAGYSVGTLEYLDRSPCPYVIKIEGSQDKLDPVNIGDAKFGSFRKNGEKVYFKYRSLRRMNRCQEARPIELTDIKSF
;
A
#
# COMPACT_ATOMS: atom_id res chain seq x y z
N MET A 1 62.08 -4.73 -1.49
CA MET A 1 61.97 -6.21 -1.60
C MET A 1 61.19 -6.68 -0.39
N MET A 2 59.88 -6.95 -0.52
CA MET A 2 59.28 -8.31 -0.67
C MET A 2 59.85 -9.26 0.37
N SER A 3 59.09 -9.88 1.27
CA SER A 3 57.75 -10.49 1.24
C SER A 3 57.41 -10.84 2.71
N SER A 4 56.18 -11.09 3.17
CA SER A 4 55.35 -12.20 2.74
C SER A 4 54.04 -12.20 3.52
N LEU A 5 52.93 -12.25 2.79
CA LEU A 5 51.60 -12.67 3.25
C LEU A 5 51.58 -14.20 3.26
N PHE A 6 51.04 -14.84 4.32
CA PHE A 6 50.42 -16.19 4.43
C PHE A 6 50.53 -16.66 5.90
N LYS A 7 49.50 -16.84 6.72
CA LYS A 7 48.48 -17.92 6.74
C LYS A 7 47.50 -17.63 7.90
N LEU A 8 46.20 -17.55 7.67
CA LEU A 8 45.21 -18.61 7.93
C LEU A 8 45.30 -19.24 9.34
N THR A 9 44.51 -18.74 10.29
CA THR A 9 44.04 -19.49 11.47
C THR A 9 42.59 -19.15 11.76
N LEU A 10 41.71 -20.06 11.35
CA LEU A 10 40.33 -20.23 11.75
C LEU A 10 40.30 -20.96 13.10
N ILE A 11 39.49 -20.50 14.08
CA ILE A 11 38.85 -21.23 15.21
C ILE A 11 38.07 -20.14 15.99
N LEU A 12 36.75 -19.96 15.80
CA LEU A 12 35.59 -20.68 16.35
C LEU A 12 35.20 -20.28 17.80
N ILE A 13 34.22 -19.36 17.88
CA ILE A 13 33.01 -19.31 18.75
C ILE A 13 33.17 -19.38 20.28
N LEU A 14 32.69 -18.36 21.03
CA LEU A 14 31.42 -18.43 21.80
C LEU A 14 31.04 -17.09 22.48
N LEU A 15 29.87 -16.58 22.05
CA LEU A 15 28.76 -15.98 22.80
C LEU A 15 29.00 -15.49 24.24
N ILE A 16 28.95 -14.16 24.44
CA ILE A 16 28.37 -13.55 25.64
C ILE A 16 27.51 -12.36 25.20
N SER A 17 26.21 -12.44 25.47
CA SER A 17 25.17 -11.47 25.12
C SER A 17 25.34 -10.12 25.84
N PRO A 18 25.12 -8.97 25.17
CA PRO A 18 24.73 -7.78 25.90
C PRO A 18 23.30 -7.99 26.44
N GLY A 19 23.15 -7.87 27.76
CA GLY A 19 21.87 -7.91 28.44
C GLY A 19 20.92 -6.87 27.87
N CYS A 20 19.66 -7.28 27.74
CA CYS A 20 18.54 -6.44 27.39
C CYS A 20 18.23 -5.52 28.59
N ASP A 21 18.85 -4.33 28.63
CA ASP A 21 18.38 -3.25 29.49
C ASP A 21 17.08 -2.70 28.89
N SER A 22 15.96 -3.25 29.36
CA SER A 22 14.62 -2.76 29.09
C SER A 22 14.42 -1.41 29.78
N THR A 23 15.04 -0.37 29.22
CA THR A 23 14.50 0.98 29.41
C THR A 23 13.22 1.02 28.59
N LYS A 24 12.10 0.91 29.29
CA LYS A 24 10.78 1.26 28.78
C LYS A 24 10.84 2.74 28.40
N SER A 25 11.34 3.02 27.20
CA SER A 25 11.14 4.29 26.54
C SER A 25 9.66 4.32 26.24
N THR A 26 8.94 5.04 27.09
CA THR A 26 7.62 5.55 26.77
C THR A 26 7.80 6.37 25.50
N VAL A 27 7.55 5.74 24.35
CA VAL A 27 7.35 6.44 23.10
C VAL A 27 6.05 7.23 23.29
N GLN A 28 6.20 8.48 23.74
CA GLN A 28 5.27 9.54 23.42
C GLN A 28 5.41 9.83 21.90
N GLU A 29 4.87 8.94 21.07
CA GLU A 29 4.58 9.23 19.66
C GLU A 29 3.16 8.75 19.38
N THR A 30 2.18 9.53 19.81
CA THR A 30 0.77 9.27 19.44
C THR A 30 0.02 10.51 18.96
N GLU A 31 0.68 11.67 18.89
CA GLU A 31 0.03 12.91 18.43
C GLU A 31 0.60 13.45 17.11
N ASP A 32 1.92 13.45 16.91
CA ASP A 32 2.50 14.04 15.69
C ASP A 32 2.31 13.17 14.43
N THR A 33 2.43 11.85 14.52
CA THR A 33 2.24 10.95 13.36
C THR A 33 0.79 10.94 12.90
N LYS A 34 -0.15 10.82 13.84
CA LYS A 34 -1.60 10.80 13.55
C LYS A 34 -2.07 12.14 12.95
N LYS A 35 -1.55 13.27 13.46
CA LYS A 35 -1.83 14.59 12.91
C LYS A 35 -1.23 14.77 11.51
N THR A 36 -0.04 14.21 11.26
CA THR A 36 0.62 14.29 9.96
C THR A 36 -0.10 13.44 8.90
N GLU A 37 -0.51 12.22 9.24
CA GLU A 37 -1.36 11.36 8.40
C GLU A 37 -2.69 12.06 8.11
N GLN A 38 -3.41 12.50 9.13
CA GLN A 38 -4.70 13.17 8.97
C GLN A 38 -4.62 14.47 8.14
N VAL A 39 -3.50 15.19 8.19
CA VAL A 39 -3.24 16.36 7.32
C VAL A 39 -2.95 15.94 5.88
N ALA A 40 -2.25 14.82 5.65
CA ALA A 40 -2.01 14.29 4.31
C ALA A 40 -3.30 13.76 3.66
N ASP A 41 -4.13 13.04 4.43
CA ASP A 41 -5.46 12.59 4.04
C ASP A 41 -6.33 13.75 3.57
N ASN A 42 -6.43 14.79 4.40
CA ASN A 42 -7.24 15.97 4.09
C ASN A 42 -6.77 16.65 2.80
N LYS A 43 -5.45 16.78 2.59
CA LYS A 43 -4.90 17.36 1.36
C LYS A 43 -5.27 16.57 0.11
N LEU A 44 -5.25 15.24 0.17
CA LEU A 44 -5.62 14.40 -0.97
C LEU A 44 -7.13 14.45 -1.22
N ILE A 45 -7.95 14.44 -0.18
CA ILE A 45 -9.41 14.59 -0.30
C ILE A 45 -9.75 15.97 -0.90
N GLU A 46 -9.16 17.05 -0.41
CA GLU A 46 -9.30 18.41 -0.95
C GLU A 46 -8.81 18.51 -2.40
N ALA A 47 -7.76 17.76 -2.76
CA ALA A 47 -7.29 17.65 -4.13
C ALA A 47 -8.22 16.81 -5.03
N GLY A 48 -9.32 16.28 -4.50
CA GLY A 48 -10.35 15.55 -5.24
C GLY A 48 -10.11 14.05 -5.37
N TYR A 49 -9.30 13.45 -4.49
CA TYR A 49 -9.19 11.99 -4.41
C TYR A 49 -10.35 11.43 -3.59
N SER A 50 -10.86 10.28 -4.03
CA SER A 50 -11.71 9.41 -3.22
C SER A 50 -10.84 8.45 -2.42
N VAL A 51 -11.35 7.97 -1.29
CA VAL A 51 -10.72 6.92 -0.50
C VAL A 51 -11.48 5.61 -0.72
N GLY A 52 -10.78 4.49 -0.85
CA GLY A 52 -11.42 3.20 -1.00
C GLY A 52 -10.48 2.03 -0.75
N THR A 53 -11.07 0.83 -0.72
CA THR A 53 -10.35 -0.42 -0.56
C THR A 53 -10.42 -1.22 -1.85
N LEU A 54 -9.26 -1.66 -2.35
CA LEU A 54 -9.18 -2.55 -3.50
C LEU A 54 -9.40 -4.00 -3.07
N GLU A 55 -10.34 -4.67 -3.72
CA GLU A 55 -10.64 -6.08 -3.52
C GLU A 55 -10.35 -6.87 -4.79
N TYR A 56 -9.65 -7.98 -4.63
CA TYR A 56 -9.45 -8.96 -5.69
C TYR A 56 -10.57 -10.00 -5.63
N LEU A 57 -11.24 -10.21 -6.75
CA LEU A 57 -12.31 -11.18 -6.92
C LEU A 57 -11.81 -12.34 -7.77
N ASP A 58 -11.58 -13.49 -7.13
CA ASP A 58 -11.16 -14.70 -7.86
C ASP A 58 -12.24 -15.15 -8.83
N ARG A 59 -11.84 -15.55 -10.05
CA ARG A 59 -12.72 -16.04 -11.12
C ARG A 59 -13.87 -15.10 -11.51
N SER A 60 -13.68 -13.79 -11.34
CA SER A 60 -14.66 -12.76 -11.71
C SER A 60 -14.37 -12.15 -13.09
N PRO A 61 -15.40 -11.75 -13.85
CA PRO A 61 -15.23 -10.93 -15.07
C PRO A 61 -14.67 -9.51 -14.79
N CYS A 62 -14.78 -9.00 -13.56
CA CYS A 62 -14.01 -7.87 -13.05
C CYS A 62 -13.14 -8.34 -11.87
N PRO A 63 -11.87 -8.70 -12.10
CA PRO A 63 -11.03 -9.29 -11.07
C PRO A 63 -10.66 -8.30 -9.96
N TYR A 64 -10.89 -7.01 -10.14
CA TYR A 64 -10.67 -5.99 -9.13
C TYR A 64 -11.89 -5.10 -8.99
N VAL A 65 -12.22 -4.75 -7.76
CA VAL A 65 -13.27 -3.81 -7.40
C VAL A 65 -12.75 -2.85 -6.34
N ILE A 66 -13.10 -1.57 -6.45
CA ILE A 66 -12.85 -0.58 -5.41
C ILE A 66 -14.15 -0.34 -4.65
N LYS A 67 -14.14 -0.58 -3.34
CA LYS A 67 -15.20 -0.16 -2.42
C LYS A 67 -14.89 1.26 -1.94
N ILE A 68 -15.77 2.21 -2.23
CA ILE A 68 -15.58 3.60 -1.82
C ILE A 68 -15.87 3.72 -0.31
N GLU A 69 -14.97 4.36 0.44
CA GLU A 69 -15.20 4.61 1.86
C GLU A 69 -16.40 5.55 2.06
N GLY A 70 -17.29 5.19 2.99
CA GLY A 70 -18.51 5.96 3.26
C GLY A 70 -19.62 5.83 2.20
N SER A 71 -19.48 4.96 1.20
CA SER A 71 -20.51 4.70 0.18
C SER A 71 -20.76 3.21 -0.02
N GLN A 72 -21.95 2.86 -0.49
CA GLN A 72 -22.29 1.50 -0.91
C GLN A 72 -21.86 1.23 -2.37
N ASP A 73 -21.44 2.25 -3.10
CA ASP A 73 -20.99 2.14 -4.48
C ASP A 73 -19.70 1.30 -4.59
N LYS A 74 -19.70 0.40 -5.57
CA LYS A 74 -18.53 -0.38 -5.99
C LYS A 74 -18.13 0.00 -7.41
N LEU A 75 -16.84 0.12 -7.64
CA LEU A 75 -16.28 0.53 -8.93
C LEU A 75 -15.42 -0.57 -9.53
N ASP A 76 -15.55 -0.79 -10.84
CA ASP A 76 -14.75 -1.70 -11.65
C ASP A 76 -13.68 -0.90 -12.42
N PRO A 77 -12.42 -0.80 -11.93
CA PRO A 77 -11.36 -0.13 -12.64
C PRO A 77 -10.88 -0.95 -13.85
N VAL A 78 -11.41 -0.62 -15.04
CA VAL A 78 -11.15 -1.44 -16.25
C VAL A 78 -9.68 -1.44 -16.68
N ASN A 79 -8.95 -0.39 -16.32
CA ASN A 79 -7.53 -0.19 -16.63
C ASN A 79 -6.59 -0.50 -15.45
N ILE A 80 -7.07 -1.11 -14.37
CA ILE A 80 -6.20 -1.50 -13.24
C ILE A 80 -5.04 -2.41 -13.70
N GLY A 81 -5.23 -3.14 -14.79
CA GLY A 81 -4.24 -3.98 -15.47
C GLY A 81 -3.04 -3.24 -16.06
N ASP A 82 -3.10 -1.91 -16.19
CA ASP A 82 -1.98 -1.10 -16.69
C ASP A 82 -0.78 -1.17 -15.74
N ALA A 83 0.43 -1.27 -16.29
CA ALA A 83 1.67 -1.45 -15.52
C ALA A 83 1.86 -0.39 -14.42
N LYS A 84 1.44 0.86 -14.68
CA LYS A 84 1.50 1.98 -13.73
C LYS A 84 0.72 1.76 -12.43
N PHE A 85 -0.23 0.81 -12.42
CA PHE A 85 -1.04 0.51 -11.24
C PHE A 85 -0.68 -0.82 -10.58
N GLY A 86 0.34 -1.53 -11.07
CA GLY A 86 0.70 -2.87 -10.59
C GLY A 86 0.95 -2.95 -9.09
N SER A 87 1.56 -1.92 -8.50
CA SER A 87 1.89 -1.84 -7.07
C SER A 87 0.68 -1.76 -6.15
N PHE A 88 -0.49 -1.35 -6.66
CA PHE A 88 -1.68 -1.13 -5.84
C PHE A 88 -2.64 -2.33 -5.83
N ARG A 89 -2.32 -3.40 -6.58
CA ARG A 89 -3.23 -4.54 -6.83
C ARG A 89 -3.33 -5.56 -5.69
N LYS A 90 -2.86 -5.21 -4.50
CA LYS A 90 -2.93 -6.09 -3.34
C LYS A 90 -4.37 -6.12 -2.82
N ASN A 91 -4.87 -7.32 -2.53
CA ASN A 91 -6.20 -7.46 -1.95
C ASN A 91 -6.27 -6.82 -0.56
N GLY A 92 -7.30 -6.02 -0.31
CA GLY A 92 -7.50 -5.27 0.93
C GLY A 92 -6.69 -3.97 1.01
N GLU A 93 -5.98 -3.58 -0.04
CA GLU A 93 -5.18 -2.35 -0.05
C GLU A 93 -6.10 -1.11 0.02
N LYS A 94 -5.86 -0.24 1.01
CA LYS A 94 -6.52 1.06 1.07
C LYS A 94 -5.77 2.03 0.18
N VAL A 95 -6.49 2.81 -0.63
CA VAL A 95 -5.91 3.70 -1.64
C VAL A 95 -6.67 5.01 -1.74
N TYR A 96 -5.94 6.08 -2.10
CA TYR A 96 -6.54 7.29 -2.65
C TYR A 96 -6.60 7.16 -4.16
N PHE A 97 -7.73 7.50 -4.78
CA PHE A 97 -7.87 7.35 -6.22
C PHE A 97 -8.73 8.44 -6.85
N LYS A 98 -8.44 8.72 -8.12
CA LYS A 98 -9.27 9.55 -9.02
C LYS A 98 -9.72 8.71 -10.19
N TYR A 99 -10.92 9.02 -10.67
CA TYR A 99 -11.50 8.25 -11.75
C TYR A 99 -12.43 9.09 -12.62
N ARG A 100 -12.74 8.54 -13.79
CA ARG A 100 -13.88 8.96 -14.59
C ARG A 100 -14.81 7.77 -14.82
N SER A 101 -16.12 8.01 -14.72
CA SER A 101 -17.12 7.01 -15.06
C SER A 101 -17.09 6.69 -16.55
N LEU A 102 -17.16 5.41 -16.89
CA LEU A 102 -17.22 4.97 -18.29
C LEU A 102 -18.67 4.68 -18.69
N ARG A 103 -19.05 5.09 -19.89
CA ARG A 103 -20.34 4.74 -20.51
C ARG A 103 -20.21 3.43 -21.29
N ARG A 104 -19.96 2.33 -20.59
CA ARG A 104 -19.85 0.98 -21.17
C ARG A 104 -20.64 -0.02 -20.34
N MET A 105 -20.94 -1.18 -20.93
CA MET A 105 -21.57 -2.29 -20.22
C MET A 105 -20.70 -2.73 -19.03
N ASN A 106 -21.35 -3.01 -17.90
CA ASN A 106 -20.65 -3.50 -16.71
C ASN A 106 -20.06 -4.88 -16.98
N ARG A 107 -18.83 -5.12 -16.50
CA ARG A 107 -18.27 -6.48 -16.47
C ARG A 107 -18.82 -7.30 -15.31
N CYS A 108 -19.17 -6.63 -14.21
CA CYS A 108 -19.75 -7.22 -13.01
C CYS A 108 -21.16 -6.71 -12.74
N GLN A 109 -21.93 -7.48 -11.99
CA GLN A 109 -23.31 -7.12 -11.67
C GLN A 109 -23.36 -5.98 -10.63
N GLU A 110 -22.42 -5.99 -9.70
CA GLU A 110 -22.40 -5.16 -8.50
C GLU A 110 -21.48 -3.94 -8.59
N ALA A 111 -20.70 -3.80 -9.67
CA ALA A 111 -19.72 -2.72 -9.81
C ALA A 111 -19.79 -2.04 -11.19
N ARG A 112 -19.80 -0.70 -11.20
CA ARG A 112 -19.86 0.09 -12.44
C ARG A 112 -18.45 0.36 -12.99
N PRO A 113 -18.25 0.32 -14.32
CA PRO A 113 -16.94 0.48 -14.93
C PRO A 113 -16.44 1.93 -14.84
N ILE A 114 -15.19 2.08 -14.43
CA ILE A 114 -14.48 3.35 -14.37
C ILE A 114 -13.11 3.23 -15.01
N GLU A 115 -12.54 4.36 -15.40
CA GLU A 115 -11.11 4.45 -15.72
C GLU A 115 -10.41 5.20 -14.59
N LEU A 116 -9.39 4.58 -14.01
CA LEU A 116 -8.50 5.22 -13.06
C LEU A 116 -7.65 6.26 -13.79
N THR A 117 -7.74 7.50 -13.33
CA THR A 117 -6.90 8.61 -13.81
C THR A 117 -5.67 8.78 -12.93
N ASP A 118 -5.80 8.49 -11.63
CA ASP A 118 -4.67 8.48 -10.69
C ASP A 118 -4.96 7.58 -9.47
N ILE A 119 -3.90 7.09 -8.82
CA ILE A 119 -3.96 6.28 -7.60
C ILE A 119 -2.71 6.51 -6.76
N LYS A 120 -2.88 6.57 -5.43
CA LYS A 120 -1.82 6.75 -4.44
C LYS A 120 -2.04 5.79 -3.28
N SER A 121 -0.95 5.39 -2.64
CA SER A 121 -1.00 4.60 -1.40
C SER A 121 -1.71 5.40 -0.32
N PHE A 122 -2.52 4.71 0.48
CA PHE A 122 -3.08 5.28 1.69
C PHE A 122 -1.99 5.47 2.74
#